data_AF-A0AAU3N529-F1
#
_entry.id   AF-A0AAU3N529-F1
#
_cell.length_a   1.000
_cell.length_b   1.000
_cell.length_c   1.000
_cell.angle_alpha   90.00
_cell.angle_beta   90.00
_cell.angle_gamma   90.00
#
_symmetry.space_group_name_H-M   'P 1'
#
loop_
_entity.id
_entity.type
_entity.pdbx_description
1 polymer ?
#
loop_
_entity_poly.entity_id
_entity_poly.type
_entity_poly.pdbx_seq_one_letter_code
_entity_poly.pdbx_strand_id
1 'polypeptide(L)'
;MSGEGTKGLTTGDRMNGGIDGDRTNDAAAERILGPLLPALGPWLARRRWFDGRDGAVSLTARAATVVQDRPPVLLHAVVAAHRSDGSFLPYQLLLGLRPKLPAALAHTAIATVPEGPWAGWWLYDAVEDGALLGVLLRTLAGGGEPGGLRLERTTRFPLPVGLVPRTLDVEQSNTTVSYGDRVLLKVFRRPEPGPHIEVDALRALTRQRCARTPRLYGAVRSDAPHAEDLVLGLVEEFLPDARDGWQEAVRHASECVGGSERGPLAGGGFTGHAHSLGQAVAEVHTALGRAFGRARLTREDVAEEAARMNIRLKEAVEEVPALARYAGRLGSLFDDYARLAGSGCPVFVQRTHGDLHLGQALRTPDGWRIVDFEGEPARPAAERARPHPVLRDVAGMLRSFDYAARTSLAALQSADADATATPVPASASAPAQRLRLSRRAHAWAVRNRRAFCAGYAAAGRDDPHCHPVLLRAFEADKAVYEAVYESRHRPGRLPIPLAAVHRLAGTAR
;
A
#
# COMPACT_ATOMS: atom_id res chain seq x y z
N MET A 1 32.49 19.13 -78.95
CA MET A 1 33.56 19.88 -78.26
C MET A 1 32.97 20.31 -76.93
N SER A 2 33.05 19.51 -75.86
CA SER A 2 34.19 19.25 -74.94
C SER A 2 34.29 20.29 -73.82
N GLY A 3 34.30 19.80 -72.57
CA GLY A 3 34.55 20.53 -71.31
C GLY A 3 33.46 20.26 -70.27
N GLU A 4 33.44 19.10 -69.61
CA GLU A 4 34.04 18.84 -68.28
C GLU A 4 33.27 19.55 -67.14
N GLY A 5 32.67 18.93 -66.13
CA GLY A 5 32.75 17.58 -65.56
C GLY A 5 32.88 17.70 -64.05
N THR A 6 32.05 17.02 -63.22
CA THR A 6 32.46 16.39 -61.94
C THR A 6 31.28 15.78 -61.15
N LYS A 7 31.38 14.44 -60.98
CA LYS A 7 31.06 13.57 -59.83
C LYS A 7 29.93 13.93 -58.84
N GLY A 8 28.89 13.08 -58.83
CA GLY A 8 27.97 12.87 -57.70
C GLY A 8 28.66 12.19 -56.51
N LEU A 9 28.40 12.66 -55.28
CA LEU A 9 27.34 12.23 -54.35
C LEU A 9 27.77 11.05 -53.48
N THR A 10 28.37 11.37 -52.34
CA THR A 10 28.43 10.52 -51.14
C THR A 10 27.47 11.07 -50.09
N THR A 11 26.73 10.13 -49.52
CA THR A 11 25.81 10.15 -48.37
C THR A 11 26.14 11.16 -47.27
N GLY A 12 25.18 12.02 -46.95
CA GLY A 12 25.20 12.92 -45.80
C GLY A 12 24.55 12.28 -44.57
N ASP A 13 25.36 12.16 -43.54
CA ASP A 13 25.06 11.78 -42.17
C ASP A 13 23.93 12.63 -41.54
N ARG A 14 22.99 11.97 -40.85
CA ARG A 14 22.16 12.58 -39.81
C ARG A 14 22.38 11.78 -38.54
N MET A 15 23.14 12.32 -37.58
CA MET A 15 23.10 11.92 -36.18
C MET A 15 23.64 13.03 -35.27
N ASN A 16 23.15 13.01 -34.03
CA ASN A 16 23.55 13.76 -32.83
C ASN A 16 22.97 15.16 -32.60
N GLY A 17 21.80 15.19 -31.94
CA GLY A 17 21.34 16.30 -31.12
C GLY A 17 20.91 15.89 -29.69
N GLY A 18 21.24 14.67 -29.23
CA GLY A 18 20.68 14.11 -27.99
C GLY A 18 21.64 13.97 -26.79
N ILE A 19 22.94 14.21 -26.94
CA ILE A 19 23.95 13.87 -25.91
C ILE A 19 24.36 15.06 -25.02
N ASP A 20 24.22 16.30 -25.49
CA ASP A 20 24.65 17.49 -24.73
C ASP A 20 23.65 17.94 -23.66
N GLY A 21 22.35 17.68 -23.85
CA GLY A 21 21.32 18.06 -22.87
C GLY A 21 21.42 17.28 -21.54
N ASP A 22 21.73 15.99 -21.62
CA ASP A 22 21.78 15.06 -20.47
C ASP A 22 22.91 15.44 -19.50
N ARG A 23 24.12 15.71 -20.01
CA ARG A 23 25.30 16.07 -19.20
C ARG A 23 25.16 17.42 -18.47
N THR A 24 24.45 18.38 -19.07
CA THR A 24 24.25 19.70 -18.44
C THR A 24 23.28 19.65 -17.26
N ASN A 25 22.34 18.71 -17.29
CA ASN A 25 21.31 18.54 -16.28
C ASN A 25 21.80 17.71 -15.08
N ASP A 26 22.59 16.65 -15.33
CA ASP A 26 23.35 15.95 -14.28
C ASP A 26 24.18 16.95 -13.44
N ALA A 27 24.85 17.87 -14.13
CA ALA A 27 25.65 18.92 -13.50
C ALA A 27 24.84 19.97 -12.73
N ALA A 28 23.51 20.04 -12.90
CA ALA A 28 22.64 20.94 -12.14
C ALA A 28 22.18 20.30 -10.83
N ALA A 29 21.71 19.04 -10.90
CA ALA A 29 21.32 18.29 -9.70
C ALA A 29 22.51 18.07 -8.76
N GLU A 30 23.68 17.69 -9.31
CA GLU A 30 24.90 17.48 -8.52
C GLU A 30 25.40 18.77 -7.86
N ARG A 31 25.26 19.92 -8.54
CA ARG A 31 25.66 21.22 -7.96
C ARG A 31 24.79 21.65 -6.79
N ILE A 32 23.50 21.27 -6.80
CA ILE A 32 22.54 21.60 -5.75
C ILE A 32 22.64 20.60 -4.58
N LEU A 33 22.67 19.29 -4.90
CA LEU A 33 22.58 18.24 -3.91
C LEU A 33 23.94 17.75 -3.41
N GLY A 34 25.00 17.81 -4.21
CA GLY A 34 26.34 17.35 -3.87
C GLY A 34 26.81 17.81 -2.49
N PRO A 35 26.73 19.12 -2.16
CA PRO A 35 27.06 19.64 -0.82
C PRO A 35 26.21 19.07 0.33
N LEU A 36 25.02 18.55 0.03
CA LEU A 36 24.05 18.04 1.00
C LEU A 36 24.15 16.52 1.19
N LEU A 37 24.61 15.78 0.18
CA LEU A 37 24.66 14.30 0.19
C LEU A 37 25.37 13.72 1.43
N PRO A 38 26.52 14.24 1.90
CA PRO A 38 27.20 13.70 3.08
C PRO A 38 26.36 13.76 4.35
N ALA A 39 25.51 14.78 4.49
CA ALA A 39 24.59 14.92 5.62
C ALA A 39 23.33 14.05 5.47
N LEU A 40 22.85 13.88 4.23
CA LEU A 40 21.63 13.12 3.94
C LEU A 40 21.80 11.62 4.19
N GLY A 41 22.96 11.03 3.90
CA GLY A 41 23.20 9.59 4.08
C GLY A 41 22.93 9.07 5.50
N PRO A 42 23.62 9.60 6.53
CA PRO A 42 23.39 9.19 7.92
C PRO A 42 21.99 9.54 8.45
N TRP A 43 21.32 10.55 7.87
CA TRP A 43 19.96 10.91 8.25
C TRP A 43 18.92 9.95 7.66
N LEU A 44 19.09 9.57 6.38
CA LEU A 44 18.27 8.60 5.65
C LEU A 44 18.30 7.24 6.32
N ALA A 45 19.48 6.74 6.70
CA ALA A 45 19.65 5.44 7.34
C ALA A 45 18.88 5.28 8.66
N ARG A 46 18.46 6.39 9.29
CA ARG A 46 17.67 6.41 10.53
C ARG A 46 16.17 6.52 10.29
N ARG A 47 15.70 6.62 9.04
CA ARG A 47 14.28 6.75 8.72
C ARG A 47 13.62 5.39 8.66
N ARG A 48 12.40 5.31 9.20
CA ARG A 48 11.58 4.08 9.21
C ARG A 48 11.29 3.50 7.82
N TRP A 49 11.21 4.36 6.81
CA TRP A 49 10.89 4.01 5.42
C TRP A 49 12.13 3.72 4.57
N PHE A 50 13.33 3.86 5.14
CA PHE A 50 14.57 3.55 4.45
C PHE A 50 14.84 2.04 4.50
N ASP A 51 15.11 1.44 3.34
CA ASP A 51 15.48 0.03 3.24
C ASP A 51 16.97 -0.13 3.57
N GLY A 52 17.27 -0.26 4.86
CA GLY A 52 18.64 -0.30 5.41
C GLY A 52 19.33 -1.66 5.34
N ARG A 53 18.84 -2.59 4.48
CA ARG A 53 19.34 -3.97 4.44
C ARG A 53 20.83 -4.12 4.11
N ASP A 54 21.50 -3.07 3.62
CA ASP A 54 22.90 -3.10 3.15
C ASP A 54 23.88 -2.15 3.89
N GLY A 55 23.53 -1.55 5.04
CA GLY A 55 24.48 -0.75 5.83
C GLY A 55 24.76 0.66 5.28
N ALA A 56 26.01 1.15 5.40
CA ALA A 56 26.38 2.54 5.08
C ALA A 56 26.08 2.88 3.60
N VAL A 57 25.35 3.97 3.40
CA VAL A 57 24.70 4.28 2.13
C VAL A 57 25.53 5.26 1.34
N SER A 58 26.09 4.83 0.21
CA SER A 58 26.59 5.75 -0.81
C SER A 58 25.39 6.39 -1.52
N LEU A 59 25.39 7.72 -1.61
CA LEU A 59 24.34 8.49 -2.28
C LEU A 59 24.90 9.23 -3.49
N THR A 60 24.10 9.32 -4.55
CA THR A 60 24.34 10.24 -5.67
C THR A 60 23.10 11.08 -5.94
N ALA A 61 23.29 12.31 -6.41
CA ALA A 61 22.17 13.14 -6.87
C ALA A 61 21.53 12.50 -8.11
N ARG A 62 20.20 12.61 -8.23
CA ARG A 62 19.47 12.23 -9.44
C ARG A 62 18.70 13.40 -10.03
N ALA A 63 17.89 14.04 -9.21
CA ALA A 63 17.10 15.19 -9.63
C ALA A 63 16.98 16.20 -8.49
N ALA A 64 16.97 17.48 -8.83
CA ALA A 64 16.80 18.57 -7.88
C ALA A 64 15.92 19.66 -8.50
N THR A 65 14.87 20.04 -7.78
CA THR A 65 13.93 21.09 -8.19
C THR A 65 13.80 22.10 -7.06
N VAL A 66 14.24 23.33 -7.28
CA VAL A 66 13.98 24.45 -6.35
C VAL A 66 12.54 24.90 -6.55
N VAL A 67 11.64 24.48 -5.66
CA VAL A 67 10.22 24.82 -5.70
C VAL A 67 10.00 26.26 -5.23
N GLN A 68 10.83 26.74 -4.32
CA GLN A 68 10.89 28.14 -3.89
C GLN A 68 12.32 28.48 -3.47
N ASP A 69 12.87 29.58 -4.01
CA ASP A 69 14.25 30.03 -3.82
C ASP A 69 14.43 31.13 -2.75
N ARG A 70 13.33 31.70 -2.24
CA ARG A 70 13.30 32.65 -1.12
C ARG A 70 13.19 31.95 0.24
N PRO A 71 13.81 32.46 1.33
CA PRO A 71 13.68 31.88 2.67
C PRO A 71 12.23 31.85 3.21
N PRO A 72 11.79 30.74 3.83
CA PRO A 72 12.43 29.42 3.80
C PRO A 72 12.38 28.83 2.38
N VAL A 73 13.48 28.25 1.92
CA VAL A 73 13.61 27.60 0.60
C VAL A 73 12.95 26.23 0.65
N LEU A 74 12.24 25.85 -0.42
CA LEU A 74 11.76 24.48 -0.63
C LEU A 74 12.51 23.86 -1.79
N LEU A 75 13.20 22.76 -1.51
CA LEU A 75 13.88 21.92 -2.48
C LEU A 75 13.20 20.55 -2.53
N HIS A 76 12.78 20.13 -3.71
CA HIS A 76 12.47 18.74 -3.98
C HIS A 76 13.72 18.05 -4.50
N ALA A 77 14.04 16.88 -3.96
CA ALA A 77 15.22 16.12 -4.31
C ALA A 77 14.89 14.65 -4.54
N VAL A 78 15.55 14.05 -5.53
CA VAL A 78 15.63 12.62 -5.74
C VAL A 78 17.10 12.22 -5.63
N VAL A 79 17.40 11.30 -4.72
CA VAL A 79 18.74 10.72 -4.53
C VAL A 79 18.71 9.23 -4.83
N ALA A 80 19.80 8.70 -5.37
CA ALA A 80 19.98 7.26 -5.54
C ALA A 80 20.82 6.70 -4.40
N ALA A 81 20.28 5.72 -3.67
CA ALA A 81 20.97 4.97 -2.64
C ALA A 81 21.52 3.68 -3.23
N HIS A 82 22.84 3.57 -3.34
CA HIS A 82 23.51 2.44 -3.99
C HIS A 82 23.61 1.24 -3.05
N ARG A 83 23.42 0.05 -3.63
CA ARG A 83 23.51 -1.25 -2.97
C ARG A 83 24.82 -1.94 -3.33
N SER A 84 25.18 -2.96 -2.55
CA SER A 84 26.41 -3.74 -2.75
C SER A 84 26.42 -4.53 -4.07
N ASP A 85 25.24 -4.87 -4.61
CA ASP A 85 25.07 -5.54 -5.90
C ASP A 85 25.17 -4.61 -7.11
N GLY A 86 25.46 -3.32 -6.90
CA GLY A 86 25.57 -2.29 -7.94
C GLY A 86 24.22 -1.72 -8.40
N SER A 87 23.09 -2.22 -7.89
CA SER A 87 21.80 -1.57 -8.08
C SER A 87 21.63 -0.37 -7.15
N PHE A 88 20.62 0.46 -7.38
CA PHE A 88 20.27 1.54 -6.47
C PHE A 88 18.76 1.64 -6.26
N LEU A 89 18.37 2.27 -5.16
CA LEU A 89 16.98 2.62 -4.86
C LEU A 89 16.81 4.15 -4.89
N PRO A 90 15.85 4.69 -5.66
CA PRO A 90 15.55 6.11 -5.62
C PRO A 90 14.80 6.47 -4.32
N TYR A 91 15.17 7.60 -3.73
CA TYR A 91 14.49 8.20 -2.59
C TYR A 91 14.13 9.65 -2.87
N GLN A 92 12.88 10.01 -2.59
CA GLN A 92 12.38 11.38 -2.70
C GLN A 92 12.42 12.09 -1.33
N LEU A 93 12.90 13.33 -1.34
CA LEU A 93 12.99 14.21 -0.19
C LEU A 93 12.35 15.56 -0.49
N LEU A 94 11.63 16.10 0.50
CA LEU A 94 11.24 17.50 0.56
C LEU A 94 12.14 18.17 1.60
N LEU A 95 13.06 19.01 1.13
CA LEU A 95 14.10 19.62 1.93
C LEU A 95 13.81 21.11 2.10
N GLY A 96 13.87 21.55 3.35
CA GLY A 96 13.79 22.96 3.69
C GLY A 96 15.17 23.52 3.95
N LEU A 97 15.44 24.74 3.48
CA LEU A 97 16.64 25.50 3.86
C LEU A 97 16.26 26.85 4.46
N ARG A 98 16.91 27.23 5.57
CA ARG A 98 16.69 28.54 6.22
C ARG A 98 17.89 28.99 7.04
N PRO A 99 18.16 30.31 7.15
CA PRO A 99 19.24 30.81 8.00
C PRO A 99 19.05 30.50 9.49
N LYS A 100 17.80 30.50 9.98
CA LYS A 100 17.45 30.23 11.39
C LYS A 100 16.28 29.27 11.48
N LEU A 101 16.49 28.11 12.11
CA LEU A 101 15.46 27.10 12.35
C LEU A 101 14.60 27.45 13.58
N PRO A 102 13.27 27.59 13.44
CA PRO A 102 12.38 27.75 14.58
C PRO A 102 12.44 26.54 15.50
N ALA A 103 12.29 26.76 16.81
CA ALA A 103 12.31 25.69 17.80
C ALA A 103 11.28 24.58 17.52
N ALA A 104 10.10 24.94 16.99
CA ALA A 104 9.05 23.99 16.62
C ALA A 104 9.43 23.02 15.49
N LEU A 105 10.49 23.30 14.74
CA LEU A 105 11.00 22.44 13.66
C LEU A 105 12.37 21.83 14.01
N ALA A 106 12.88 22.04 15.22
CA ALA A 106 14.22 21.59 15.59
C ALA A 106 14.40 20.07 15.46
N HIS A 107 13.35 19.28 15.69
CA HIS A 107 13.37 17.82 15.54
C HIS A 107 13.46 17.35 14.08
N THR A 108 13.14 18.22 13.12
CA THR A 108 13.25 17.94 11.68
C THR A 108 14.64 18.22 11.12
N ALA A 109 15.53 18.83 11.93
CA ALA A 109 16.87 19.20 11.52
C ALA A 109 17.67 18.00 11.01
N ILE A 110 18.35 18.21 9.88
CA ILE A 110 19.25 17.23 9.28
C ILE A 110 20.69 17.64 9.60
N ALA A 111 21.09 18.85 9.19
CA ALA A 111 22.42 19.39 9.37
C ALA A 111 22.45 20.90 9.12
N THR A 112 23.62 21.52 9.30
CA THR A 112 23.95 22.80 8.68
C THR A 112 24.62 22.55 7.33
N VAL A 113 24.31 23.38 6.34
CA VAL A 113 24.85 23.24 4.98
C VAL A 113 26.33 23.62 4.99
N PRO A 114 27.24 22.75 4.56
CA PRO A 114 28.67 23.00 4.67
C PRO A 114 29.18 24.04 3.66
N GLU A 115 28.67 24.01 2.43
CA GLU A 115 29.16 24.82 1.32
C GLU A 115 28.06 25.11 0.27
N GLY A 116 28.39 25.92 -0.73
CA GLY A 116 27.45 26.32 -1.79
C GLY A 116 26.57 27.53 -1.41
N PRO A 117 25.49 27.79 -2.17
CA PRO A 117 24.70 29.03 -2.05
C PRO A 117 23.97 29.18 -0.71
N TRP A 118 23.80 28.09 0.03
CA TRP A 118 23.14 28.08 1.34
C TRP A 118 24.10 27.75 2.49
N ALA A 119 25.41 27.91 2.30
CA ALA A 119 26.40 27.64 3.34
C ALA A 119 26.05 28.30 4.67
N GLY A 120 26.12 27.54 5.76
CA GLY A 120 25.74 27.97 7.11
C GLY A 120 24.24 27.96 7.42
N TRP A 121 23.36 27.65 6.45
CA TRP A 121 21.92 27.55 6.70
C TRP A 121 21.57 26.18 7.27
N TRP A 122 20.42 26.10 7.95
CA TRP A 122 19.84 24.84 8.41
C TRP A 122 19.18 24.10 7.25
N LEU A 123 19.55 22.83 7.08
CA LEU A 123 18.88 21.83 6.26
C LEU A 123 17.97 20.98 7.15
N TYR A 124 16.72 20.78 6.76
CA TYR A 124 15.73 20.02 7.53
C TYR A 124 14.69 19.35 6.63
N ASP A 125 13.97 18.35 7.14
CA ASP A 125 12.86 17.72 6.42
C ASP A 125 11.65 18.66 6.41
N ALA A 126 11.24 19.11 5.22
CA ALA A 126 10.20 20.11 5.04
C ALA A 126 8.78 19.56 5.26
N VAL A 127 8.63 18.24 5.46
CA VAL A 127 7.30 17.60 5.60
C VAL A 127 6.54 18.00 6.85
N GLU A 128 7.12 18.74 7.79
CA GLU A 128 6.38 19.29 8.94
C GLU A 128 6.34 20.83 8.94
N ASP A 129 6.89 21.46 7.90
CA ASP A 129 6.86 22.91 7.75
C ASP A 129 5.61 23.35 6.99
N GLY A 130 4.61 23.81 7.73
CA GLY A 130 3.35 24.26 7.16
C GLY A 130 3.50 25.41 6.14
N ALA A 131 4.53 26.25 6.24
CA ALA A 131 4.76 27.30 5.26
C ALA A 131 5.19 26.70 3.90
N LEU A 132 6.13 25.76 3.90
CA LEU A 132 6.61 25.10 2.68
C LEU A 132 5.60 24.11 2.11
N LEU A 133 4.84 23.40 2.94
CA LEU A 133 3.73 22.57 2.47
C LEU A 133 2.64 23.42 1.81
N GLY A 134 2.36 24.61 2.34
CA GLY A 134 1.47 25.57 1.69
C GLY A 134 1.99 26.05 0.32
N VAL A 135 3.31 26.22 0.17
CA VAL A 135 3.96 26.51 -1.12
C VAL A 135 3.77 25.33 -2.07
N LEU A 136 4.08 24.12 -1.64
CA LEU A 136 3.94 22.91 -2.44
C LEU A 136 2.52 22.74 -2.99
N LEU A 137 1.49 22.91 -2.15
CA LEU A 137 0.10 22.82 -2.58
C LEU A 137 -0.24 23.87 -3.66
N ARG A 138 0.24 25.11 -3.52
CA ARG A 138 0.04 26.16 -4.54
C ARG A 138 0.76 25.83 -5.84
N THR A 139 1.98 25.32 -5.79
CA THR A 139 2.74 24.88 -6.96
C THR A 139 1.98 23.79 -7.71
N LEU A 140 1.52 22.75 -7.00
CA LEU A 140 0.72 21.67 -7.58
C LEU A 140 -0.62 22.14 -8.14
N ALA A 141 -1.20 23.21 -7.57
CA ALA A 141 -2.43 23.80 -8.06
C ALA A 141 -2.24 24.61 -9.35
N GLY A 142 -1.14 25.35 -9.48
CA GLY A 142 -0.90 26.36 -10.51
C GLY A 142 -0.26 25.88 -11.83
N GLY A 143 0.05 24.59 -11.96
CA GLY A 143 0.64 24.01 -13.19
C GLY A 143 2.15 23.79 -13.16
N GLY A 144 2.84 24.31 -12.12
CA GLY A 144 4.29 24.24 -11.98
C GLY A 144 5.04 25.15 -12.96
N GLU A 145 6.30 25.47 -12.64
CA GLU A 145 7.23 26.02 -13.62
C GLU A 145 7.79 24.89 -14.51
N PRO A 146 8.19 25.15 -15.77
CA PRO A 146 8.89 24.17 -16.59
C PRO A 146 10.11 23.56 -15.87
N GLY A 147 10.24 22.24 -15.87
CA GLY A 147 11.29 21.52 -15.12
C GLY A 147 10.99 21.34 -13.62
N GLY A 148 9.78 21.71 -13.19
CA GLY A 148 9.34 21.66 -11.80
C GLY A 148 8.43 20.48 -11.44
N LEU A 149 7.96 20.50 -10.19
CA LEU A 149 6.88 19.62 -9.75
C LEU A 149 5.55 20.05 -10.37
N ARG A 150 4.79 19.07 -10.89
CA ARG A 150 3.44 19.30 -11.41
C ARG A 150 2.45 18.25 -10.90
N LEU A 151 1.18 18.61 -10.94
CA LEU A 151 0.08 17.68 -10.70
C LEU A 151 -0.50 17.22 -12.03
N GLU A 152 -0.29 15.96 -12.37
CA GLU A 152 -0.93 15.31 -13.50
C GLU A 152 -2.40 15.05 -13.16
N ARG A 153 -3.29 15.95 -13.62
CA ARG A 153 -4.69 16.01 -13.19
C ARG A 153 -5.51 14.81 -13.67
N THR A 154 -6.31 14.27 -12.75
CA THR A 154 -7.32 13.24 -13.06
C THR A 154 -8.60 13.85 -13.64
N THR A 155 -9.00 15.02 -13.13
CA THR A 155 -10.21 15.75 -13.54
C THR A 155 -9.90 17.23 -13.80
N ARG A 156 -10.84 17.94 -14.42
CA ARG A 156 -10.76 19.39 -14.64
C ARG A 156 -11.03 20.23 -13.39
N PHE A 157 -11.39 19.63 -12.26
CA PHE A 157 -11.71 20.39 -11.05
C PHE A 157 -10.43 20.98 -10.44
N PRO A 158 -10.46 22.25 -10.01
CA PRO A 158 -9.30 22.89 -9.41
C PRO A 158 -8.93 22.21 -8.09
N LEU A 159 -7.63 22.23 -7.77
CA LEU A 159 -7.15 21.77 -6.47
C LEU A 159 -7.34 22.92 -5.48
N PRO A 160 -8.08 22.73 -4.37
CA PRO A 160 -8.21 23.78 -3.36
C PRO A 160 -6.85 24.16 -2.77
N VAL A 161 -6.59 25.46 -2.64
CA VAL A 161 -5.38 26.03 -2.03
C VAL A 161 -5.74 26.85 -0.78
N GLY A 162 -4.73 27.25 0.00
CA GLY A 162 -4.95 28.03 1.24
C GLY A 162 -5.45 27.19 2.43
N LEU A 163 -5.40 25.86 2.30
CA LEU A 163 -5.76 24.91 3.34
C LEU A 163 -4.58 24.70 4.30
N VAL A 164 -4.88 24.48 5.58
CA VAL A 164 -3.87 24.29 6.64
C VAL A 164 -3.26 22.89 6.52
N PRO A 165 -1.96 22.75 6.27
CA PRO A 165 -1.30 21.45 6.22
C PRO A 165 -1.12 20.83 7.61
N ARG A 166 -1.25 19.50 7.69
CA ARG A 166 -0.94 18.68 8.85
C ARG A 166 -0.47 17.31 8.40
N THR A 167 0.72 16.94 8.83
CA THR A 167 1.33 15.63 8.58
C THR A 167 0.66 14.59 9.47
N LEU A 168 0.32 13.45 8.87
CA LEU A 168 -0.39 12.37 9.53
C LEU A 168 0.57 11.20 9.78
N ASP A 169 0.52 10.64 10.98
CA ASP A 169 1.35 9.49 11.36
C ASP A 169 0.58 8.17 11.14
N VAL A 170 0.23 7.88 9.89
CA VAL A 170 -0.63 6.72 9.52
C VAL A 170 0.09 5.67 8.68
N GLU A 171 1.02 6.09 7.81
CA GLU A 171 1.69 5.19 6.84
C GLU A 171 3.16 4.95 7.18
N GLN A 172 3.60 3.69 6.99
CA GLN A 172 4.94 3.24 7.36
C GLN A 172 5.99 3.51 6.28
N SER A 173 5.63 3.39 4.99
CA SER A 173 6.52 3.53 3.83
C SER A 173 6.56 4.94 3.24
N ASN A 174 5.50 5.72 3.43
CA ASN A 174 5.31 7.02 2.80
C ASN A 174 5.12 8.14 3.83
N THR A 175 4.96 9.36 3.35
CA THR A 175 4.58 10.51 4.20
C THR A 175 3.26 11.07 3.71
N THR A 176 2.28 11.17 4.62
CA THR A 176 0.93 11.62 4.29
C THR A 176 0.66 12.97 4.93
N VAL A 177 0.16 13.93 4.16
CA VAL A 177 -0.17 15.29 4.59
C VAL A 177 -1.63 15.56 4.28
N SER A 178 -2.43 15.84 5.31
CA SER A 178 -3.76 16.44 5.15
C SER A 178 -3.62 17.95 4.96
N TYR A 179 -4.42 18.53 4.07
CA TYR A 179 -4.61 19.96 3.94
C TYR A 179 -6.07 20.27 4.28
N GLY A 180 -6.27 20.83 5.47
CA GLY A 180 -7.59 20.95 6.10
C GLY A 180 -8.34 19.61 6.07
N ASP A 181 -9.64 19.71 5.87
CA ASP A 181 -10.55 18.56 5.87
C ASP A 181 -10.94 18.10 4.46
N ARG A 182 -10.08 18.38 3.46
CA ARG A 182 -10.46 18.26 2.03
C ARG A 182 -9.47 17.53 1.15
N VAL A 183 -8.18 17.70 1.37
CA VAL A 183 -7.13 17.21 0.47
C VAL A 183 -6.13 16.40 1.26
N LEU A 184 -5.76 15.23 0.74
CA LEU A 184 -4.69 14.39 1.23
C LEU A 184 -3.62 14.29 0.15
N LEU A 185 -2.38 14.57 0.53
CA LEU A 185 -1.18 14.35 -0.27
C LEU A 185 -0.42 13.17 0.32
N LYS A 186 -0.26 12.11 -0.47
CA LYS A 186 0.62 10.98 -0.15
C LYS A 186 1.91 11.16 -0.92
N VAL A 187 3.01 11.36 -0.21
CA VAL A 187 4.37 11.55 -0.74
C VAL A 187 5.08 10.21 -0.74
N PHE A 188 5.36 9.67 -1.92
CA PHE A 188 6.06 8.39 -2.05
C PHE A 188 7.54 8.59 -1.72
N ARG A 189 8.01 8.04 -0.61
CA ARG A 189 9.42 8.19 -0.21
C ARG A 189 10.35 7.38 -1.09
N ARG A 190 9.86 6.27 -1.65
CA ARG A 190 10.51 5.46 -2.68
C ARG A 190 9.70 5.54 -3.96
N PRO A 191 9.90 6.59 -4.79
CA PRO A 191 9.15 6.73 -6.03
C PRO A 191 9.53 5.62 -7.01
N GLU A 192 8.53 5.10 -7.73
CA GLU A 192 8.72 4.12 -8.80
C GLU A 192 8.44 4.78 -10.16
N PRO A 193 9.09 4.33 -11.24
CA PRO A 193 8.67 4.68 -12.59
C PRO A 193 7.20 4.30 -12.82
N GLY A 194 6.46 5.15 -13.53
CA GLY A 194 5.09 4.85 -13.94
C GLY A 194 5.03 3.69 -14.94
N PRO A 195 3.87 3.02 -15.10
CA PRO A 195 2.57 3.26 -14.45
C PRO A 195 2.50 2.83 -12.98
N HIS A 196 1.82 3.62 -12.13
CA HIS A 196 1.64 3.33 -10.70
C HIS A 196 0.24 2.80 -10.41
N ILE A 197 0.17 1.59 -9.86
CA ILE A 197 -1.09 0.85 -9.79
C ILE A 197 -2.18 1.53 -8.96
N GLU A 198 -1.80 2.20 -7.86
CA GLU A 198 -2.75 2.93 -7.01
C GLU A 198 -3.29 4.16 -7.74
N VAL A 199 -2.41 4.90 -8.42
CA VAL A 199 -2.79 6.09 -9.21
C VAL A 199 -3.74 5.67 -10.33
N ASP A 200 -3.42 4.61 -11.06
CA ASP A 200 -4.24 4.13 -12.16
C ASP A 200 -5.61 3.66 -11.68
N ALA A 201 -5.65 2.88 -10.59
CA ALA A 201 -6.89 2.41 -9.98
C ALA A 201 -7.77 3.58 -9.53
N LEU A 202 -7.24 4.51 -8.73
CA LEU A 202 -8.00 5.64 -8.22
C LEU A 202 -8.42 6.61 -9.35
N ARG A 203 -7.57 6.79 -10.36
CA ARG A 203 -7.92 7.58 -11.56
C ARG A 203 -9.09 6.97 -12.31
N ALA A 204 -9.06 5.67 -12.54
CA ALA A 204 -10.15 4.93 -13.19
C ALA A 204 -11.44 4.99 -12.35
N LEU A 205 -11.35 4.73 -11.05
CA LEU A 205 -12.49 4.76 -10.12
C LEU A 205 -13.12 6.15 -10.02
N THR A 206 -12.29 7.20 -9.98
CA THR A 206 -12.75 8.59 -10.00
C THR A 206 -13.50 8.92 -11.30
N ARG A 207 -12.97 8.50 -12.46
CA ARG A 207 -13.63 8.69 -13.77
C ARG A 207 -14.93 7.90 -13.89
N GLN A 208 -15.00 6.71 -13.31
CA GLN A 208 -16.22 5.90 -13.19
C GLN A 208 -17.20 6.44 -12.13
N ARG A 209 -16.85 7.51 -11.42
CA ARG A 209 -17.65 8.10 -10.33
C ARG A 209 -17.98 7.08 -9.24
N CYS A 210 -17.07 6.16 -8.96
CA CYS A 210 -17.23 5.20 -7.87
C CYS A 210 -17.27 5.95 -6.53
N ALA A 211 -18.38 5.85 -5.80
CA ALA A 211 -18.56 6.53 -4.51
C ALA A 211 -17.86 5.80 -3.34
N ARG A 212 -17.19 4.68 -3.61
CA ARG A 212 -16.59 3.78 -2.61
C ARG A 212 -15.08 3.96 -2.48
N THR A 213 -14.49 5.00 -3.05
CA THR A 213 -13.08 5.37 -2.88
C THR A 213 -12.94 6.88 -2.74
N PRO A 214 -11.84 7.39 -2.16
CA PRO A 214 -11.48 8.79 -2.29
C PRO A 214 -11.40 9.20 -3.77
N ARG A 215 -11.78 10.45 -4.07
CA ARG A 215 -11.57 11.02 -5.40
C ARG A 215 -10.11 11.43 -5.58
N LEU A 216 -9.50 11.02 -6.68
CA LEU A 216 -8.15 11.42 -7.04
C LEU A 216 -8.17 12.79 -7.73
N TYR A 217 -7.45 13.77 -7.19
CA TYR A 217 -7.16 15.03 -7.88
C TYR A 217 -6.10 14.84 -8.97
N GLY A 218 -5.04 14.08 -8.69
CA GLY A 218 -3.99 13.78 -9.66
C GLY A 218 -2.77 13.07 -9.05
N ALA A 219 -1.80 12.75 -9.90
CA ALA A 219 -0.50 12.22 -9.49
C ALA A 219 0.56 13.31 -9.50
N VAL A 220 1.44 13.33 -8.51
CA VAL A 220 2.58 14.24 -8.46
C VAL A 220 3.68 13.71 -9.37
N ARG A 221 4.15 14.56 -10.28
CA ARG A 221 5.20 14.27 -11.26
C ARG A 221 6.27 15.36 -11.20
N SER A 222 7.44 15.06 -11.76
CA SER A 222 8.46 16.07 -12.04
C SER A 222 8.73 16.14 -13.54
N ASP A 223 9.05 17.32 -14.05
CA ASP A 223 9.69 17.49 -15.36
C ASP A 223 11.21 17.62 -15.25
N ALA A 224 11.76 17.45 -14.03
CA ALA A 224 13.19 17.45 -13.83
C ALA A 224 13.83 16.20 -14.48
N PRO A 225 14.98 16.37 -15.14
CA PRO A 225 15.79 15.29 -15.68
C PRO A 225 16.04 14.16 -14.67
N HIS A 226 15.98 12.91 -15.14
CA HIS A 226 16.10 11.67 -14.37
C HIS A 226 15.00 11.43 -13.32
N ALA A 227 13.90 12.19 -13.39
CA ALA A 227 12.71 12.04 -12.56
C ALA A 227 11.39 12.14 -13.36
N GLU A 228 11.44 12.19 -14.69
CA GLU A 228 10.29 12.40 -15.57
C GLU A 228 9.33 11.21 -15.58
N ASP A 229 9.87 9.99 -15.46
CA ASP A 229 9.11 8.75 -15.43
C ASP A 229 8.57 8.42 -14.02
N LEU A 230 9.15 9.02 -12.98
CA LEU A 230 8.82 8.76 -11.59
C LEU A 230 7.42 9.24 -11.21
N VAL A 231 6.76 8.46 -10.37
CA VAL A 231 5.53 8.85 -9.68
C VAL A 231 5.94 9.27 -8.29
N LEU A 232 5.79 10.56 -7.98
CA LEU A 232 6.31 11.14 -6.74
C LEU A 232 5.28 11.11 -5.61
N GLY A 233 4.02 10.91 -5.93
CA GLY A 233 2.95 10.90 -4.95
C GLY A 233 1.60 11.00 -5.62
N LEU A 234 0.57 11.08 -4.79
CA LEU A 234 -0.79 11.33 -5.24
C LEU A 234 -1.46 12.40 -4.38
N VAL A 235 -2.44 13.07 -4.97
CA VAL A 235 -3.31 14.03 -4.30
C VAL A 235 -4.74 13.55 -4.44
N GLU A 236 -5.41 13.28 -3.33
CA GLU A 236 -6.77 12.76 -3.27
C GLU A 236 -7.63 13.50 -2.24
N GLU A 237 -8.91 13.16 -2.22
CA GLU A 237 -9.87 13.62 -1.23
C GLU A 237 -9.49 13.10 0.17
N PHE A 238 -9.40 14.01 1.13
CA PHE A 238 -9.24 13.62 2.54
C PHE A 238 -10.58 13.27 3.16
N LEU A 239 -10.60 12.24 4.00
CA LEU A 239 -11.78 11.76 4.72
C LEU A 239 -11.62 12.05 6.23
N PRO A 240 -11.94 13.27 6.70
CA PRO A 240 -11.63 13.74 8.06
C PRO A 240 -12.31 12.93 9.17
N ASP A 241 -13.54 12.47 8.94
CA ASP A 241 -14.36 11.74 9.92
C ASP A 241 -14.39 10.22 9.65
N ALA A 242 -13.44 9.73 8.86
CA ALA A 242 -13.32 8.30 8.58
C ALA A 242 -12.89 7.53 9.84
N ARG A 243 -13.61 6.46 10.14
CA ARG A 243 -13.22 5.48 11.17
C ARG A 243 -12.52 4.29 10.54
N ASP A 244 -11.42 3.86 11.15
CA ASP A 244 -10.65 2.70 10.70
C ASP A 244 -11.43 1.40 10.88
N GLY A 245 -11.63 0.66 9.78
CA GLY A 245 -12.42 -0.57 9.76
C GLY A 245 -11.82 -1.69 10.61
N TRP A 246 -10.50 -1.74 10.74
CA TRP A 246 -9.82 -2.71 11.58
C TRP A 246 -10.08 -2.44 13.08
N GLN A 247 -9.91 -1.21 13.54
CA GLN A 247 -10.20 -0.79 14.90
C GLN A 247 -11.68 -1.01 15.26
N GLU A 248 -12.62 -0.67 14.36
CA GLU A 248 -14.05 -0.94 14.57
C GLU A 248 -14.32 -2.44 14.73
N ALA A 249 -13.73 -3.27 13.86
CA ALA A 249 -13.89 -4.71 13.88
C ALA A 249 -13.32 -5.33 15.18
N VAL A 250 -12.11 -4.95 15.59
CA VAL A 250 -11.48 -5.44 16.83
C VAL A 250 -12.27 -4.99 18.07
N ARG A 251 -12.75 -3.76 18.11
CA ARG A 251 -13.60 -3.27 19.21
C ARG A 251 -14.88 -4.10 19.32
N HIS A 252 -15.62 -4.25 18.22
CA HIS A 252 -16.86 -5.04 18.21
C HIS A 252 -16.65 -6.54 18.44
N ALA A 253 -15.53 -7.08 17.98
CA ALA A 253 -15.14 -8.46 18.28
C ALA A 253 -14.87 -8.61 19.79
N SER A 254 -14.12 -7.70 20.41
CA SER A 254 -13.86 -7.70 21.86
C SER A 254 -15.14 -7.64 22.68
N GLU A 255 -16.06 -6.74 22.35
CA GLU A 255 -17.40 -6.65 22.98
C GLU A 255 -18.17 -7.97 22.85
N CYS A 256 -18.18 -8.57 21.66
CA CYS A 256 -18.89 -9.82 21.38
C CYS A 256 -18.23 -11.05 22.01
N VAL A 257 -16.90 -11.06 22.18
CA VAL A 257 -16.15 -12.19 22.76
C VAL A 257 -16.19 -12.12 24.29
N GLY A 258 -16.09 -10.93 24.87
CA GLY A 258 -16.08 -10.69 26.31
C GLY A 258 -17.46 -10.59 26.97
N GLY A 259 -18.51 -10.14 26.26
CA GLY A 259 -19.81 -9.81 26.88
C GLY A 259 -20.53 -10.99 27.58
N SER A 260 -21.50 -10.75 28.45
CA SER A 260 -22.21 -11.87 29.12
C SER A 260 -23.34 -12.48 28.28
N GLU A 261 -23.83 -11.76 27.27
CA GLU A 261 -25.02 -12.10 26.48
C GLU A 261 -24.85 -13.37 25.62
N ARG A 262 -25.97 -14.13 25.48
CA ARG A 262 -26.06 -15.35 24.67
C ARG A 262 -26.45 -15.09 23.20
N GLY A 263 -26.80 -13.84 22.84
CA GLY A 263 -27.27 -13.41 21.52
C GLY A 263 -26.44 -12.28 20.90
N PRO A 264 -26.74 -11.86 19.66
CA PRO A 264 -26.15 -10.66 19.07
C PRO A 264 -26.48 -9.43 19.92
N LEU A 265 -25.51 -8.52 20.13
CA LEU A 265 -25.73 -7.27 20.86
C LEU A 265 -26.92 -6.51 20.28
N ALA A 266 -27.81 -6.00 21.14
CA ALA A 266 -29.07 -5.33 20.78
C ALA A 266 -28.90 -4.12 19.83
N GLY A 267 -27.68 -3.60 19.65
CA GLY A 267 -27.33 -2.49 18.75
C GLY A 267 -26.89 -2.89 17.32
N GLY A 268 -27.15 -4.12 16.86
CA GLY A 268 -26.94 -4.51 15.47
C GLY A 268 -25.54 -5.01 15.09
N GLY A 269 -24.58 -5.02 16.03
CA GLY A 269 -23.25 -5.63 15.87
C GLY A 269 -22.45 -5.23 14.62
N PHE A 270 -21.30 -5.86 14.40
CA PHE A 270 -20.50 -5.63 13.18
C PHE A 270 -21.14 -6.25 11.91
N THR A 271 -22.21 -7.02 12.04
CA THR A 271 -22.75 -7.83 10.94
C THR A 271 -23.41 -6.99 9.84
N GLY A 272 -24.17 -5.95 10.22
CA GLY A 272 -24.67 -4.98 9.23
C GLY A 272 -23.53 -4.21 8.55
N HIS A 273 -22.48 -3.88 9.31
CA HIS A 273 -21.28 -3.23 8.78
C HIS A 273 -20.55 -4.13 7.77
N ALA A 274 -20.34 -5.41 8.09
CA ALA A 274 -19.74 -6.39 7.19
C ALA A 274 -20.56 -6.55 5.89
N HIS A 275 -21.89 -6.59 5.97
CA HIS A 275 -22.75 -6.62 4.78
C HIS A 275 -22.57 -5.39 3.89
N SER A 276 -22.65 -4.18 4.46
CA SER A 276 -22.44 -2.94 3.72
C SER A 276 -21.02 -2.82 3.14
N LEU A 277 -20.01 -3.40 3.81
CA LEU A 277 -18.65 -3.48 3.31
C LEU A 277 -18.56 -4.42 2.10
N GLY A 278 -19.26 -5.56 2.13
CA GLY A 278 -19.39 -6.47 0.99
C GLY A 278 -19.94 -5.76 -0.25
N GLN A 279 -20.99 -4.96 -0.06
CA GLN A 279 -21.57 -4.14 -1.14
C GLN A 279 -20.56 -3.14 -1.70
N ALA A 280 -19.85 -2.42 -0.83
CA ALA A 280 -18.85 -1.44 -1.25
C ALA A 280 -17.70 -2.07 -2.06
N VAL A 281 -17.19 -3.23 -1.64
CA VAL A 281 -16.13 -3.95 -2.37
C VAL A 281 -16.63 -4.46 -3.73
N ALA A 282 -17.86 -4.98 -3.80
CA ALA A 282 -18.47 -5.40 -5.06
C ALA A 282 -18.65 -4.23 -6.06
N GLU A 283 -19.03 -3.05 -5.58
CA GLU A 283 -19.12 -1.83 -6.39
C GLU A 283 -17.73 -1.40 -6.92
N VAL A 284 -16.68 -1.45 -6.10
CA VAL A 284 -15.29 -1.18 -6.53
C VAL A 284 -14.85 -2.19 -7.59
N HIS A 285 -15.05 -3.49 -7.36
CA HIS A 285 -14.72 -4.52 -8.35
C HIS A 285 -15.49 -4.36 -9.66
N THR A 286 -16.73 -3.88 -9.60
CA THR A 286 -17.53 -3.61 -10.81
C THR A 286 -16.97 -2.42 -11.58
N ALA A 287 -16.62 -1.33 -10.89
CA ALA A 287 -16.03 -0.17 -11.51
C ALA A 287 -14.64 -0.47 -12.11
N LEU A 288 -13.78 -1.21 -11.40
CA LEU A 288 -12.48 -1.66 -11.94
C LEU A 288 -12.65 -2.58 -13.15
N GLY A 289 -13.57 -3.55 -13.08
CA GLY A 289 -13.85 -4.45 -14.20
C GLY A 289 -14.38 -3.73 -15.44
N ARG A 290 -15.17 -2.65 -15.26
CA ARG A 290 -15.62 -1.79 -16.37
C ARG A 290 -14.49 -0.95 -16.96
N ALA A 291 -13.59 -0.43 -16.12
CA ALA A 291 -12.53 0.46 -16.56
C ALA A 291 -11.36 -0.26 -17.24
N PHE A 292 -10.98 -1.44 -16.74
CA PHE A 292 -9.80 -2.19 -17.21
C PHE A 292 -10.14 -3.47 -17.98
N GLY A 293 -11.43 -3.83 -18.05
CA GLY A 293 -11.89 -5.07 -18.65
C GLY A 293 -11.73 -6.28 -17.72
N ARG A 294 -12.28 -7.40 -18.20
CA ARG A 294 -12.18 -8.73 -17.58
C ARG A 294 -11.63 -9.69 -18.63
N ALA A 295 -10.68 -10.53 -18.24
CA ALA A 295 -10.12 -11.56 -19.10
C ALA A 295 -10.45 -12.94 -18.54
N ARG A 296 -10.67 -13.92 -19.43
CA ARG A 296 -10.78 -15.33 -19.06
C ARG A 296 -9.39 -15.93 -19.04
N LEU A 297 -9.05 -16.65 -17.98
CA LEU A 297 -7.81 -17.41 -17.91
C LEU A 297 -7.92 -18.69 -18.76
N THR A 298 -6.81 -19.03 -19.40
CA THR A 298 -6.62 -20.34 -20.02
C THR A 298 -6.38 -21.39 -18.95
N ARG A 299 -6.41 -22.67 -19.35
CA ARG A 299 -6.06 -23.78 -18.45
C ARG A 299 -4.60 -23.68 -17.99
N GLU A 300 -3.72 -23.23 -18.87
CA GLU A 300 -2.30 -23.05 -18.58
C GLU A 300 -2.09 -21.94 -17.55
N ASP A 301 -2.72 -20.77 -17.71
CA ASP A 301 -2.62 -19.67 -16.75
C ASP A 301 -3.03 -20.09 -15.32
N VAL A 302 -4.10 -20.86 -15.20
CA VAL A 302 -4.61 -21.36 -13.91
C VAL A 302 -3.64 -22.38 -13.30
N ALA A 303 -3.10 -23.29 -14.12
CA ALA A 303 -2.12 -24.27 -13.67
C ALA A 303 -0.81 -23.60 -13.21
N GLU A 304 -0.34 -22.57 -13.93
CA GLU A 304 0.84 -21.81 -13.55
C GLU A 304 0.66 -21.05 -12.23
N GLU A 305 -0.51 -20.43 -12.00
CA GLU A 305 -0.76 -19.74 -10.73
C GLU A 305 -0.82 -20.74 -9.56
N ALA A 306 -1.45 -21.90 -9.74
CA ALA A 306 -1.44 -22.96 -8.75
C ALA A 306 -0.02 -23.49 -8.48
N ALA A 307 0.83 -23.60 -9.52
CA ALA A 307 2.23 -23.96 -9.35
C ALA A 307 3.00 -22.90 -8.55
N ARG A 308 2.76 -21.61 -8.80
CA ARG A 308 3.34 -20.50 -8.01
C ARG A 308 2.90 -20.56 -6.54
N MET A 309 1.63 -20.85 -6.25
CA MET A 309 1.15 -21.06 -4.87
C MET A 309 1.87 -22.23 -4.18
N ASN A 310 2.08 -23.34 -4.90
CA ASN A 310 2.84 -24.48 -4.39
C ASN A 310 4.31 -24.16 -4.13
N ILE A 311 4.96 -23.34 -4.97
CA ILE A 311 6.34 -22.86 -4.73
C ILE A 311 6.39 -22.01 -3.46
N ARG A 312 5.49 -21.02 -3.35
CA ARG A 312 5.38 -20.17 -2.14
C ARG A 312 5.17 -20.99 -0.87
N LEU A 313 4.36 -22.06 -0.94
CA LEU A 313 4.15 -22.97 0.18
C LEU A 313 5.42 -23.72 0.58
N LYS A 314 6.22 -24.19 -0.39
CA LYS A 314 7.49 -24.88 -0.09
C LYS A 314 8.48 -23.94 0.60
N GLU A 315 8.67 -22.74 0.05
CA GLU A 315 9.52 -21.70 0.64
C GLU A 315 9.03 -21.32 2.05
N ALA A 316 7.72 -21.18 2.23
CA ALA A 316 7.14 -20.89 3.54
C ALA A 316 7.34 -22.02 4.56
N VAL A 317 7.37 -23.29 4.14
CA VAL A 317 7.63 -24.42 5.04
C VAL A 317 9.07 -24.42 5.53
N GLU A 318 10.02 -24.02 4.68
CA GLU A 318 11.43 -23.89 5.06
C GLU A 318 11.62 -22.81 6.14
N GLU A 319 10.92 -21.69 5.99
CA GLU A 319 11.00 -20.58 6.95
C GLU A 319 10.14 -20.79 8.21
N VAL A 320 8.97 -21.42 8.05
CA VAL A 320 8.01 -21.67 9.13
C VAL A 320 7.74 -23.17 9.22
N PRO A 321 8.62 -23.95 9.90
CA PRO A 321 8.51 -25.41 9.97
C PRO A 321 7.17 -25.93 10.51
N ALA A 322 6.44 -25.12 11.28
CA ALA A 322 5.11 -25.44 11.78
C ALA A 322 4.07 -25.70 10.67
N LEU A 323 4.32 -25.22 9.44
CA LEU A 323 3.50 -25.45 8.25
C LEU A 323 3.68 -26.85 7.65
N ALA A 324 4.80 -27.54 7.91
CA ALA A 324 5.16 -28.80 7.26
C ALA A 324 4.05 -29.87 7.34
N ARG A 325 3.42 -30.02 8.52
CA ARG A 325 2.31 -30.97 8.76
C ARG A 325 1.03 -30.68 7.97
N TYR A 326 0.93 -29.50 7.37
CA TYR A 326 -0.22 -29.07 6.57
C TYR A 326 0.11 -29.00 5.08
N ALA A 327 1.39 -29.03 4.69
CA ALA A 327 1.85 -28.78 3.33
C ALA A 327 1.11 -29.64 2.28
N GLY A 328 0.99 -30.95 2.50
CA GLY A 328 0.27 -31.83 1.56
C GLY A 328 -1.21 -31.46 1.37
N ARG A 329 -1.90 -31.08 2.47
CA ARG A 329 -3.32 -30.70 2.43
C ARG A 329 -3.55 -29.29 1.89
N LEU A 330 -2.59 -28.39 2.03
CA LEU A 330 -2.64 -27.07 1.39
C LEU A 330 -2.33 -27.20 -0.11
N GLY A 331 -1.33 -28.01 -0.48
CA GLY A 331 -1.00 -28.31 -1.86
C GLY A 331 -2.19 -28.89 -2.64
N SER A 332 -2.96 -29.79 -2.02
CA SER A 332 -4.16 -30.34 -2.68
C SER A 332 -5.24 -29.30 -2.99
N LEU A 333 -5.35 -28.22 -2.20
CA LEU A 333 -6.26 -27.10 -2.51
C LEU A 333 -5.80 -26.33 -3.75
N PHE A 334 -4.49 -26.17 -3.94
CA PHE A 334 -3.92 -25.56 -5.14
C PHE A 334 -4.06 -26.48 -6.36
N ASP A 335 -3.90 -27.79 -6.17
CA ASP A 335 -4.14 -28.77 -7.24
C ASP A 335 -5.61 -28.84 -7.66
N ASP A 336 -6.54 -28.71 -6.71
CA ASP A 336 -7.98 -28.56 -6.99
C ASP A 336 -8.26 -27.32 -7.82
N TYR A 337 -7.59 -26.20 -7.51
CA TYR A 337 -7.68 -24.99 -8.31
C TYR A 337 -7.13 -25.19 -9.73
N ALA A 338 -5.97 -25.86 -9.90
CA ALA A 338 -5.43 -26.20 -11.20
C ALA A 338 -6.40 -27.05 -12.05
N ARG A 339 -7.13 -27.97 -11.41
CA ARG A 339 -8.14 -28.82 -12.07
C ARG A 339 -9.41 -28.05 -12.48
N LEU A 340 -9.73 -26.93 -11.84
CA LEU A 340 -10.95 -26.16 -12.09
C LEU A 340 -11.08 -25.69 -13.54
N ALA A 341 -9.97 -25.26 -14.15
CA ALA A 341 -9.99 -24.83 -15.56
C ALA A 341 -10.22 -26.00 -16.54
N GLY A 342 -9.89 -27.23 -16.13
CA GLY A 342 -10.13 -28.44 -16.91
C GLY A 342 -11.56 -28.99 -16.80
N SER A 343 -12.33 -28.57 -15.79
CA SER A 343 -13.70 -29.04 -15.56
C SER A 343 -14.78 -28.18 -16.23
N GLY A 344 -14.38 -27.28 -17.14
CA GLY A 344 -15.31 -26.41 -17.88
C GLY A 344 -15.78 -25.19 -17.10
N CYS A 345 -15.31 -24.98 -15.86
CA CYS A 345 -15.63 -23.79 -15.06
C CYS A 345 -14.67 -22.64 -15.42
N PRO A 346 -15.14 -21.56 -16.07
CA PRO A 346 -14.27 -20.46 -16.46
C PRO A 346 -13.79 -19.67 -15.24
N VAL A 347 -12.49 -19.37 -15.21
CA VAL A 347 -11.90 -18.45 -14.23
C VAL A 347 -11.66 -17.10 -14.91
N PHE A 348 -12.12 -16.02 -14.28
CA PHE A 348 -11.95 -14.66 -14.78
C PHE A 348 -11.03 -13.84 -13.88
N VAL A 349 -10.22 -12.99 -14.51
CA VAL A 349 -9.37 -12.00 -13.85
C VAL A 349 -9.75 -10.59 -14.27
N GLN A 350 -9.45 -9.65 -13.39
CA GLN A 350 -9.56 -8.21 -13.63
C GLN A 350 -8.55 -7.48 -12.74
N ARG A 351 -8.45 -6.16 -12.89
CA ARG A 351 -7.80 -5.35 -11.86
C ARG A 351 -8.61 -5.44 -10.56
N THR A 352 -7.87 -5.58 -9.48
CA THR A 352 -8.35 -5.75 -8.09
C THR A 352 -7.60 -4.78 -7.19
N HIS A 353 -7.96 -4.73 -5.91
CA HIS A 353 -7.20 -4.03 -4.88
C HIS A 353 -5.82 -4.68 -4.67
N GLY A 354 -5.76 -6.01 -4.65
CA GLY A 354 -4.50 -6.77 -4.59
C GLY A 354 -3.98 -7.05 -3.18
N ASP A 355 -4.32 -6.21 -2.20
CA ASP A 355 -4.08 -6.47 -0.76
C ASP A 355 -5.24 -6.01 0.15
N LEU A 356 -6.47 -6.45 -0.16
CA LEU A 356 -7.66 -5.97 0.55
C LEU A 356 -7.77 -6.58 1.97
N HIS A 357 -7.86 -5.72 2.99
CA HIS A 357 -8.17 -6.09 4.37
C HIS A 357 -8.90 -4.95 5.11
N LEU A 358 -9.35 -5.18 6.36
CA LEU A 358 -10.14 -4.19 7.12
C LEU A 358 -9.40 -2.87 7.41
N GLY A 359 -8.06 -2.88 7.41
CA GLY A 359 -7.25 -1.68 7.57
C GLY A 359 -7.25 -0.77 6.34
N GLN A 360 -7.69 -1.30 5.19
CA GLN A 360 -7.87 -0.55 3.94
C GLN A 360 -9.32 -0.17 3.68
N ALA A 361 -10.17 -0.31 4.72
CA ALA A 361 -11.57 0.05 4.68
C ALA A 361 -11.84 1.13 5.72
N LEU A 362 -12.20 2.32 5.24
CA LEU A 362 -12.54 3.47 6.05
C LEU A 362 -14.06 3.67 6.07
N ARG A 363 -14.63 3.86 7.25
CA ARG A 363 -16.08 4.09 7.40
C ARG A 363 -16.37 5.57 7.57
N THR A 364 -17.11 6.13 6.63
CA THR A 364 -17.64 7.50 6.69
C THR A 364 -19.14 7.49 7.04
N PRO A 365 -19.76 8.64 7.36
CA PRO A 365 -21.21 8.76 7.48
C PRO A 365 -21.96 8.24 6.22
N ASP A 366 -21.37 8.43 5.04
CA ASP A 366 -21.91 8.02 3.74
C ASP A 366 -21.50 6.59 3.33
N GLY A 367 -21.04 5.79 4.29
CA GLY A 367 -20.66 4.39 4.10
C GLY A 367 -19.16 4.16 3.90
N TRP A 368 -18.82 2.95 3.42
CA TRP A 368 -17.44 2.50 3.29
C TRP A 368 -16.69 3.17 2.14
N ARG A 369 -15.40 3.40 2.36
CA ARG A 369 -14.40 3.85 1.40
C ARG A 369 -13.22 2.87 1.43
N ILE A 370 -12.81 2.38 0.27
CA ILE A 370 -11.64 1.52 0.09
C ILE A 370 -10.48 2.41 -0.33
N VAL A 371 -9.33 2.23 0.32
CA VAL A 371 -8.12 3.04 0.15
C VAL A 371 -6.90 2.15 -0.07
N ASP A 372 -5.75 2.73 -0.42
CA ASP A 372 -4.46 2.03 -0.52
C ASP A 372 -4.39 0.90 -1.56
N PHE A 373 -4.62 1.25 -2.82
CA PHE A 373 -4.54 0.33 -3.98
C PHE A 373 -3.08 0.04 -4.40
N GLU A 374 -2.15 0.05 -3.46
CA GLU A 374 -0.73 -0.26 -3.70
C GLU A 374 -0.46 -1.74 -3.95
N GLY A 375 -1.41 -2.64 -3.65
CA GLY A 375 -1.19 -4.08 -3.68
C GLY A 375 -0.23 -4.56 -2.58
N GLU A 376 0.17 -5.84 -2.61
CA GLU A 376 1.02 -6.40 -1.54
C GLU A 376 2.44 -5.77 -1.57
N PRO A 377 2.88 -5.03 -0.54
CA PRO A 377 4.14 -4.26 -0.59
C PRO A 377 5.41 -5.09 -0.81
N ALA A 378 5.37 -6.38 -0.43
CA ALA A 378 6.49 -7.30 -0.59
C ALA A 378 6.70 -7.78 -2.03
N ARG A 379 5.78 -7.48 -2.95
CA ARG A 379 5.83 -7.95 -4.35
C ARG A 379 6.38 -6.87 -5.29
N PRO A 380 7.15 -7.27 -6.34
CA PRO A 380 7.58 -6.35 -7.39
C PRO A 380 6.41 -5.63 -8.07
N ALA A 381 6.61 -4.39 -8.52
CA ALA A 381 5.57 -3.57 -9.17
C ALA A 381 4.87 -4.28 -10.34
N ALA A 382 5.63 -4.97 -11.19
CA ALA A 382 5.11 -5.73 -12.32
C ALA A 382 4.18 -6.89 -11.88
N GLU A 383 4.43 -7.49 -10.72
CA GLU A 383 3.56 -8.52 -10.16
C GLU A 383 2.30 -7.91 -9.53
N ARG A 384 2.44 -6.80 -8.79
CA ARG A 384 1.29 -6.07 -8.21
C ARG A 384 0.32 -5.57 -9.28
N ALA A 385 0.81 -5.28 -10.49
CA ALA A 385 0.00 -4.86 -11.63
C ALA A 385 -0.78 -6.00 -12.32
N ARG A 386 -0.52 -7.28 -12.00
CA ARG A 386 -1.19 -8.39 -12.69
C ARG A 386 -2.69 -8.43 -12.34
N PRO A 387 -3.57 -8.68 -13.31
CA PRO A 387 -4.97 -8.97 -13.04
C PRO A 387 -5.12 -10.25 -12.21
N HIS A 388 -6.05 -10.26 -11.26
CA HIS A 388 -6.34 -11.42 -10.42
C HIS A 388 -7.83 -11.73 -10.36
N PRO A 389 -8.21 -12.97 -9.99
CA PRO A 389 -9.60 -13.25 -9.67
C PRO A 389 -10.02 -12.40 -8.47
N VAL A 390 -11.21 -11.80 -8.55
CA VAL A 390 -11.75 -10.95 -7.46
C VAL A 390 -11.88 -11.69 -6.13
N LEU A 391 -11.91 -13.02 -6.16
CA LEU A 391 -11.93 -13.84 -4.96
C LEU A 391 -10.63 -13.77 -4.15
N ARG A 392 -9.53 -13.28 -4.73
CA ARG A 392 -8.30 -12.98 -3.98
C ARG A 392 -8.54 -11.86 -2.95
N ASP A 393 -9.16 -10.76 -3.36
CA ASP A 393 -9.52 -9.66 -2.47
C ASP A 393 -10.57 -10.08 -1.44
N VAL A 394 -11.57 -10.87 -1.87
CA VAL A 394 -12.57 -11.44 -0.95
C VAL A 394 -11.89 -12.32 0.09
N ALA A 395 -10.98 -13.23 -0.32
CA ALA A 395 -10.22 -14.06 0.60
C ALA A 395 -9.44 -13.20 1.62
N GLY A 396 -8.76 -12.14 1.17
CA GLY A 396 -8.07 -11.18 2.04
C GLY A 396 -8.98 -10.57 3.11
N MET A 397 -10.17 -10.10 2.72
CA MET A 397 -11.15 -9.55 3.67
C MET A 397 -11.68 -10.61 4.64
N LEU A 398 -11.97 -11.82 4.16
CA LEU A 398 -12.44 -12.94 4.99
C LEU A 398 -11.37 -13.36 6.02
N ARG A 399 -10.10 -13.38 5.62
CA ARG A 399 -8.95 -13.58 6.52
C ARG A 399 -8.85 -12.46 7.56
N SER A 400 -9.09 -11.21 7.17
CA SER A 400 -9.07 -10.05 8.07
C SER A 400 -10.11 -10.16 9.19
N PHE A 401 -11.31 -10.69 8.93
CA PHE A 401 -12.29 -10.99 9.99
C PHE A 401 -11.81 -12.04 10.98
N ASP A 402 -11.18 -13.12 10.50
CA ASP A 402 -10.59 -14.12 11.39
C ASP A 402 -9.48 -13.51 12.27
N TYR A 403 -8.65 -12.64 11.69
CA TYR A 403 -7.60 -11.91 12.39
C TYR A 403 -8.17 -11.03 13.49
N ALA A 404 -9.15 -10.17 13.18
CA ALA A 404 -9.77 -9.28 14.16
C ALA A 404 -10.36 -10.06 15.36
N ALA A 405 -11.03 -11.18 15.09
CA ALA A 405 -11.58 -12.06 16.12
C ALA A 405 -10.49 -12.68 17.01
N ARG A 406 -9.38 -13.13 16.40
CA ARG A 406 -8.26 -13.75 17.10
C ARG A 406 -7.44 -12.75 17.90
N THR A 407 -7.22 -11.54 17.38
CA THR A 407 -6.59 -10.43 18.10
C THR A 407 -7.41 -10.08 19.35
N SER A 408 -8.73 -10.01 19.22
CA SER A 408 -9.63 -9.74 20.35
C SER A 408 -9.60 -10.87 21.39
N LEU A 409 -9.58 -12.12 20.94
CA LEU A 409 -9.43 -13.28 21.82
C LEU A 409 -8.11 -13.25 22.60
N ALA A 410 -7.00 -12.97 21.92
CA ALA A 410 -5.67 -12.91 22.55
C ALA A 410 -5.62 -11.80 23.60
N ALA A 411 -6.13 -10.61 23.30
CA ALA A 411 -6.18 -9.49 24.25
C ALA A 411 -6.96 -9.84 25.52
N LEU A 412 -8.11 -10.50 25.39
CA LEU A 412 -8.93 -10.94 26.54
C LEU A 412 -8.24 -12.04 27.35
N GLN A 413 -7.51 -12.95 26.70
CA GLN A 413 -6.76 -14.01 27.39
C GLN A 413 -5.56 -13.46 28.16
N SER A 414 -4.88 -12.43 27.64
CA SER A 414 -3.79 -11.75 28.33
C SER A 414 -4.27 -10.95 29.54
N ALA A 415 -5.40 -10.23 29.42
CA ALA A 415 -5.98 -9.49 30.55
C ALA A 415 -6.42 -10.41 31.72
N ASP A 416 -6.91 -11.61 31.40
CA ASP A 416 -7.28 -12.62 32.41
C ASP A 416 -6.04 -13.17 33.14
N ALA A 417 -4.92 -13.37 32.43
CA ALA A 417 -3.67 -13.82 33.03
C ALA A 417 -3.12 -12.81 34.05
N ASP A 418 -3.12 -11.51 33.71
CA ASP A 418 -2.67 -10.44 34.62
C ASP A 418 -3.58 -10.26 35.84
N ALA A 419 -4.90 -10.44 35.67
CA ALA A 419 -5.87 -10.33 36.76
C ALA A 419 -5.76 -11.50 37.79
N THR A 420 -5.29 -12.67 37.35
CA THR A 420 -5.12 -13.86 38.21
C THR A 420 -3.81 -13.90 39.00
N ALA A 421 -3.03 -12.81 39.03
CA ALA A 421 -1.79 -12.69 39.81
C ALA A 421 -2.00 -12.59 41.35
N THR A 422 -3.25 -12.64 41.83
CA THR A 422 -3.56 -12.89 43.26
C THR A 422 -3.90 -14.37 43.47
N PRO A 423 -3.37 -15.04 44.52
CA PRO A 423 -3.54 -16.48 44.71
C PRO A 423 -4.94 -16.81 45.21
N VAL A 424 -5.91 -16.89 44.29
CA VAL A 424 -7.23 -17.48 44.53
C VAL A 424 -7.19 -18.94 44.03
N PRO A 425 -7.71 -19.92 44.79
CA PRO A 425 -7.67 -21.32 44.37
C PRO A 425 -8.35 -21.49 43.02
N ALA A 426 -7.72 -22.28 42.13
CA ALA A 426 -8.17 -22.58 40.79
C ALA A 426 -9.57 -23.23 40.78
N SER A 427 -10.62 -22.42 40.83
CA SER A 427 -11.97 -22.86 40.50
C SER A 427 -12.03 -23.16 38.99
N ALA A 428 -13.02 -23.94 38.55
CA ALA A 428 -13.19 -24.46 37.20
C ALA A 428 -13.33 -23.42 36.05
N SER A 429 -12.87 -22.18 36.25
CA SER A 429 -12.88 -21.06 35.30
C SER A 429 -11.84 -21.16 34.18
N ALA A 430 -10.71 -21.85 34.30
CA ALA A 430 -9.66 -21.76 33.27
C ALA A 430 -9.99 -22.40 31.89
N PRO A 431 -10.37 -23.69 31.76
CA PRO A 431 -10.58 -24.30 30.44
C PRO A 431 -11.93 -23.98 29.79
N ALA A 432 -13.01 -23.97 30.58
CA ALA A 432 -14.37 -23.74 30.07
C ALA A 432 -14.55 -22.29 29.58
N GLN A 433 -13.96 -21.31 30.28
CA GLN A 433 -13.95 -19.91 29.86
C GLN A 433 -13.13 -19.73 28.58
N ARG A 434 -11.91 -20.27 28.50
CA ARG A 434 -11.09 -20.21 27.27
C ARG A 434 -11.80 -20.81 26.07
N LEU A 435 -12.49 -21.94 26.25
CA LEU A 435 -13.30 -22.57 25.21
C LEU A 435 -14.49 -21.69 24.82
N ARG A 436 -15.19 -21.08 25.79
CA ARG A 436 -16.30 -20.15 25.54
C ARG A 436 -15.84 -18.94 24.73
N LEU A 437 -14.74 -18.28 25.13
CA LEU A 437 -14.18 -17.13 24.42
C LEU A 437 -13.79 -17.52 22.97
N SER A 438 -13.11 -18.66 22.83
CA SER A 438 -12.71 -19.18 21.51
C SER A 438 -13.90 -19.46 20.59
N ARG A 439 -14.97 -20.08 21.11
CA ARG A 439 -16.21 -20.34 20.36
C ARG A 439 -16.89 -19.04 19.93
N ARG A 440 -16.88 -18.01 20.77
CA ARG A 440 -17.47 -16.69 20.45
C ARG A 440 -16.67 -15.93 19.41
N ALA A 441 -15.33 -15.95 19.51
CA ALA A 441 -14.46 -15.35 18.51
C ALA A 441 -14.70 -16.02 17.14
N HIS A 442 -14.78 -17.35 17.12
CA HIS A 442 -15.10 -18.09 15.91
C HIS A 442 -16.50 -17.74 15.36
N ALA A 443 -17.53 -17.71 16.22
CA ALA A 443 -18.89 -17.38 15.82
C ALA A 443 -19.00 -15.96 15.26
N TRP A 444 -18.30 -14.98 15.85
CA TRP A 444 -18.23 -13.62 15.34
C TRP A 444 -17.60 -13.58 13.94
N ALA A 445 -16.46 -14.26 13.74
CA ALA A 445 -15.80 -14.30 12.44
C ALA A 445 -16.70 -14.94 11.37
N VAL A 446 -17.30 -16.11 11.66
CA VAL A 446 -18.20 -16.81 10.73
C VAL A 446 -19.40 -15.95 10.35
N ARG A 447 -20.02 -15.26 11.33
CA ARG A 447 -21.19 -14.40 11.07
C ARG A 447 -20.85 -13.23 10.16
N ASN A 448 -19.73 -12.54 10.40
CA ASN A 448 -19.34 -11.38 9.58
C ASN A 448 -18.82 -11.79 8.20
N ARG A 449 -18.11 -12.92 8.09
CA ARG A 449 -17.73 -13.52 6.79
C ARG A 449 -18.95 -13.79 5.93
N ARG A 450 -19.98 -14.43 6.49
CA ARG A 450 -21.25 -14.69 5.78
C ARG A 450 -21.95 -13.40 5.37
N ALA A 451 -22.05 -12.43 6.27
CA ALA A 451 -22.69 -11.15 5.97
C ALA A 451 -21.95 -10.37 4.88
N PHE A 452 -20.61 -10.37 4.89
CA PHE A 452 -19.79 -9.77 3.85
C PHE A 452 -20.05 -10.41 2.49
N CYS A 453 -20.00 -11.74 2.37
CA CYS A 453 -20.29 -12.43 1.11
C CYS A 453 -21.73 -12.18 0.63
N ALA A 454 -22.71 -12.16 1.56
CA ALA A 454 -24.10 -11.85 1.22
C ALA A 454 -24.24 -10.42 0.67
N GLY A 455 -23.59 -9.44 1.28
CA GLY A 455 -23.58 -8.06 0.77
C GLY A 455 -22.86 -7.93 -0.57
N TYR A 456 -21.77 -8.66 -0.76
CA TYR A 456 -21.04 -8.73 -2.02
C TYR A 456 -21.92 -9.28 -3.16
N ALA A 457 -22.67 -10.35 -2.88
CA ALA A 457 -23.62 -10.94 -3.82
C ALA A 457 -24.81 -10.01 -4.10
N ALA A 458 -25.37 -9.38 -3.06
CA ALA A 458 -26.51 -8.46 -3.16
C ALA A 458 -26.22 -7.22 -4.02
N ALA A 459 -24.94 -6.86 -4.20
CA ALA A 459 -24.50 -5.79 -5.10
C ALA A 459 -24.31 -6.25 -6.56
N GLY A 460 -24.81 -7.44 -6.93
CA GLY A 460 -24.84 -7.91 -8.32
C GLY A 460 -23.59 -8.67 -8.78
N ARG A 461 -22.76 -9.16 -7.85
CA ARG A 461 -21.66 -10.09 -8.14
C ARG A 461 -22.06 -11.52 -7.78
N ASP A 462 -21.34 -12.50 -8.33
CA ASP A 462 -21.53 -13.90 -7.94
C ASP A 462 -21.23 -14.10 -6.46
N ASP A 463 -22.04 -14.91 -5.77
CA ASP A 463 -21.78 -15.26 -4.37
C ASP A 463 -20.42 -15.97 -4.27
N PRO A 464 -19.47 -15.46 -3.46
CA PRO A 464 -18.18 -16.12 -3.27
C PRO A 464 -18.29 -17.59 -2.85
N HIS A 465 -19.37 -17.98 -2.14
CA HIS A 465 -19.59 -19.36 -1.72
C HIS A 465 -19.96 -20.31 -2.87
N CYS A 466 -20.41 -19.80 -4.02
CA CYS A 466 -20.61 -20.62 -5.23
C CYS A 466 -19.29 -21.04 -5.88
N HIS A 467 -18.15 -20.51 -5.43
CA HIS A 467 -16.82 -20.82 -5.94
C HIS A 467 -15.87 -21.35 -4.84
N PRO A 468 -16.24 -22.44 -4.13
CA PRO A 468 -15.55 -22.87 -2.92
C PRO A 468 -14.12 -23.39 -3.17
N VAL A 469 -13.82 -23.90 -4.37
CA VAL A 469 -12.46 -24.32 -4.73
C VAL A 469 -11.53 -23.10 -4.84
N LEU A 470 -11.95 -22.10 -5.62
CA LEU A 470 -11.17 -20.89 -5.86
C LEU A 470 -10.98 -20.09 -4.57
N LEU A 471 -12.05 -19.93 -3.78
CA LEU A 471 -12.00 -19.19 -2.52
C LEU A 471 -11.05 -19.86 -1.51
N ARG A 472 -11.11 -21.20 -1.37
CA ARG A 472 -10.22 -21.93 -0.44
C ARG A 472 -8.75 -21.86 -0.84
N ALA A 473 -8.45 -21.93 -2.15
CA ALA A 473 -7.08 -21.78 -2.64
C ALA A 473 -6.52 -20.39 -2.28
N PHE A 474 -7.24 -19.30 -2.54
CA PHE A 474 -6.75 -17.95 -2.20
C PHE A 474 -6.73 -17.68 -0.68
N GLU A 475 -7.66 -18.21 0.11
CA GLU A 475 -7.57 -18.13 1.57
C GLU A 475 -6.35 -18.90 2.12
N ALA A 476 -6.01 -20.04 1.53
CA ALA A 476 -4.84 -20.83 1.90
C ALA A 476 -3.53 -20.11 1.52
N ASP A 477 -3.42 -19.60 0.30
CA ASP A 477 -2.25 -18.84 -0.16
C ASP A 477 -2.03 -17.60 0.73
N LYS A 478 -3.09 -16.86 1.06
CA LYS A 478 -3.00 -15.71 1.98
C LYS A 478 -2.59 -16.14 3.39
N ALA A 479 -3.12 -17.25 3.92
CA ALA A 479 -2.74 -17.74 5.24
C ALA A 479 -1.28 -18.20 5.33
N VAL A 480 -0.73 -18.76 4.25
CA VAL A 480 0.69 -19.11 4.11
C VAL A 480 1.55 -17.85 4.11
N TYR A 481 1.19 -16.85 3.30
CA TYR A 481 1.86 -15.56 3.28
C TYR A 481 1.86 -14.90 4.67
N GLU A 482 0.71 -14.87 5.32
CA GLU A 482 0.55 -14.32 6.67
C GLU A 482 1.45 -15.02 7.70
N ALA A 483 1.62 -16.35 7.60
CA ALA A 483 2.49 -17.09 8.51
C ALA A 483 3.96 -16.65 8.40
N VAL A 484 4.46 -16.49 7.17
CA VAL A 484 5.81 -15.97 6.89
C VAL A 484 5.96 -14.52 7.33
N TYR A 485 4.94 -13.69 7.05
CA TYR A 485 4.99 -12.29 7.46
C TYR A 485 5.06 -12.14 8.99
N GLU A 486 4.20 -12.85 9.72
CA GLU A 486 4.16 -12.76 11.18
C GLU A 486 5.40 -13.41 11.81
N SER A 487 6.00 -14.47 11.23
CA SER A 487 7.25 -15.04 11.75
C SER A 487 8.43 -14.07 11.69
N ARG A 488 8.49 -13.23 10.64
CA ARG A 488 9.56 -12.22 10.48
C ARG A 488 9.38 -11.00 11.37
N HIS A 489 8.15 -10.49 11.47
CA HIS A 489 7.92 -9.15 12.03
C HIS A 489 7.29 -9.17 13.43
N ARG A 490 6.47 -10.18 13.73
CA ARG A 490 5.71 -10.26 15.00
C ARG A 490 5.52 -11.72 15.42
N PRO A 491 6.58 -12.45 15.81
CA PRO A 491 6.52 -13.90 16.06
C PRO A 491 5.40 -14.33 17.03
N GLY A 492 5.06 -13.49 18.01
CA GLY A 492 3.95 -13.74 18.94
C GLY A 492 2.56 -13.83 18.29
N ARG A 493 2.38 -13.35 17.05
CA ARG A 493 1.13 -13.43 16.27
C ARG A 493 1.05 -14.65 15.36
N LEU A 494 2.14 -15.39 15.17
CA LEU A 494 2.18 -16.60 14.34
C LEU A 494 1.07 -17.65 14.62
N PRO A 495 0.57 -17.83 15.85
CA PRO A 495 -0.56 -18.74 16.10
C PRO A 495 -1.85 -18.38 15.35
N ILE A 496 -2.04 -17.11 14.96
CA ILE A 496 -3.24 -16.63 14.26
C ILE A 496 -3.34 -17.23 12.84
N PRO A 497 -2.36 -17.04 11.94
CA PRO A 497 -2.40 -17.65 10.61
C PRO A 497 -2.31 -19.19 10.66
N LEU A 498 -1.57 -19.77 11.61
CA LEU A 498 -1.51 -21.23 11.77
C LEU A 498 -2.86 -21.85 12.11
N ALA A 499 -3.71 -21.16 12.88
CA ALA A 499 -5.06 -21.62 13.18
C ALA A 499 -5.96 -21.61 11.93
N ALA A 500 -5.76 -20.66 11.03
CA ALA A 500 -6.47 -20.62 9.74
C ALA A 500 -5.99 -21.75 8.82
N VAL A 501 -4.68 -21.95 8.73
CA VAL A 501 -4.07 -23.08 8.01
C VAL A 501 -4.63 -24.41 8.50
N HIS A 502 -4.68 -24.63 9.83
CA HIS A 502 -5.26 -25.84 10.41
C HIS A 502 -6.70 -26.08 9.97
N ARG A 503 -7.54 -25.04 10.01
CA ARG A 503 -8.95 -25.09 9.58
C ARG A 503 -9.07 -25.40 8.09
N LEU A 504 -8.31 -24.72 7.24
CA LEU A 504 -8.35 -24.91 5.78
C LEU A 504 -7.88 -26.30 5.40
N ALA A 505 -6.77 -26.77 5.98
CA ALA A 505 -6.27 -28.12 5.80
C ALA A 505 -7.26 -29.19 6.28
N GLY A 506 -7.98 -28.95 7.38
CA GLY A 506 -9.01 -29.88 7.88
C GLY A 506 -10.24 -30.02 6.97
N THR A 507 -10.42 -29.12 6.00
CA THR A 507 -11.50 -29.16 5.00
C THR A 507 -11.05 -29.66 3.62
N ALA A 508 -9.75 -29.89 3.44
CA ALA A 508 -9.22 -30.58 2.26
C ALA A 508 -9.57 -32.07 2.40
N ARG A 509 -10.29 -32.62 1.41
CA ARG A 509 -10.61 -34.05 1.36
C ARG A 509 -9.50 -34.82 0.69
#